data_AF-A0A4Q6B5R5-F1
#
_entry.id   AF-A0A4Q6B5R5-F1
#
_cell.length_a   1.000
_cell.length_b   1.000
_cell.length_c   1.000
_cell.angle_alpha   90.00
_cell.angle_beta   90.00
_cell.angle_gamma   90.00
#
_symmetry.space_group_name_H-M   'P 1'
#
loop_
_entity.id
_entity.type
_entity.pdbx_description
1 polymer ?
#
loop_
_entity_poly.entity_id
_entity_poly.type
_entity_poly.pdbx_seq_one_letter_code
_entity_poly.pdbx_strand_id
1 'polypeptide(L)'
;MNSKTVMGAAVVGLALALFIMNKKPKTEAFKAARETPQAQVERPVHQEIIENSQPVAVDKGRIQQERKAYTAVILTGLKEIETKKVGTNLKFRFRPKSEPIYCSLGDFDYIKGSVDSLTKDVMLLSIEPLNGDKSKSVRYRVSMKDVANGKTFDVQLPVEKKARDYGVYLCMDYMKTNECASKKILGAKEWNTAIRSEKDLDRSIYYQMITVAADKAYLIPSKKWDGKSMEKLKHLLAPIIQDSDSIDLLKKNIEQLQSVPGRVSKDVLELLLPHKDPNC
;
A
#
# COMPACT_ATOMS: atom_id res chain seq x y z
N MET A 1 -41.68 56.22 10.26
CA MET A 1 -41.56 55.73 11.65
C MET A 1 -41.47 54.21 11.54
N ASN A 2 -40.41 53.47 11.86
CA ASN A 2 -39.35 53.60 12.87
C ASN A 2 -37.98 53.18 12.34
N SER A 3 -36.98 53.56 13.14
CA SER A 3 -35.55 53.70 12.85
C SER A 3 -34.73 52.61 13.57
N LYS A 4 -33.58 52.25 12.99
CA LYS A 4 -32.31 51.81 13.63
C LYS A 4 -32.21 50.47 14.38
N THR A 5 -31.27 49.62 13.92
CA THR A 5 -30.13 49.05 14.70
C THR A 5 -29.08 48.43 13.74
N VAL A 6 -27.94 49.07 13.46
CA VAL A 6 -26.60 48.95 14.12
C VAL A 6 -25.96 47.56 13.84
N MET A 7 -25.07 47.35 12.84
CA MET A 7 -23.69 47.85 12.63
C MET A 7 -22.78 47.70 13.84
N GLY A 8 -22.16 46.53 14.02
CA GLY A 8 -21.21 46.29 15.12
C GLY A 8 -20.60 44.89 15.16
N ALA A 9 -19.84 44.48 14.14
CA ALA A 9 -19.06 43.23 14.19
C ALA A 9 -17.78 43.22 13.33
N ALA A 10 -17.29 44.39 12.86
CA ALA A 10 -16.18 44.45 11.90
C ALA A 10 -14.82 44.87 12.49
N VAL A 11 -14.74 45.26 13.77
CA VAL A 11 -13.51 45.89 14.32
C VAL A 11 -12.65 44.94 15.16
N VAL A 12 -13.19 43.81 15.66
CA VAL A 12 -12.43 42.88 16.51
C VAL A 12 -11.55 41.90 15.70
N GLY A 13 -11.89 41.64 14.43
CA GLY A 13 -11.15 40.72 13.57
C GLY A 13 -9.80 41.22 13.05
N LEU A 14 -9.60 42.54 12.96
CA LEU A 14 -8.38 43.11 12.37
C LEU A 14 -7.19 43.19 13.34
N ALA A 15 -7.44 43.22 14.66
CA ALA A 15 -6.40 43.29 15.67
C ALA A 15 -5.68 41.94 15.91
N LEU A 16 -6.36 40.81 15.67
CA LEU A 16 -5.78 39.46 15.82
C LEU A 16 -4.89 39.06 14.64
N ALA A 17 -5.10 39.62 13.45
CA ALA A 17 -4.29 39.32 12.27
C ALA A 17 -2.89 39.95 12.33
N LEU A 18 -2.72 41.10 13.01
CA LEU A 18 -1.43 41.80 13.09
C LEU A 18 -0.47 41.21 14.13
N PHE A 19 -0.95 40.41 15.09
CA PHE A 19 -0.08 39.83 16.13
C PHE A 19 0.63 38.53 15.71
N ILE A 20 0.15 37.85 14.65
CA ILE A 20 0.72 36.56 14.20
C ILE A 20 1.87 36.75 13.20
N MET A 21 1.98 37.90 12.53
CA MET A 21 2.97 38.09 11.45
C MET A 21 4.38 38.54 11.90
N ASN A 22 4.69 38.65 13.21
CA ASN A 22 5.93 39.29 13.66
C ASN A 22 6.91 38.44 14.49
N LYS A 23 6.90 37.11 14.36
CA LYS A 23 7.95 36.26 14.95
C LYS A 23 8.93 35.77 13.89
N LYS A 24 9.94 36.60 13.60
CA LYS A 24 11.18 36.15 12.93
C LYS A 24 11.99 35.26 13.89
N PRO A 25 12.46 34.08 13.48
CA PRO A 25 13.40 33.31 14.27
C PRO A 25 14.74 34.07 14.32
N LYS A 26 15.24 34.32 15.54
CA LYS A 26 16.60 34.82 15.75
C LYS A 26 17.57 33.69 15.43
N THR A 27 18.31 33.83 14.35
CA THR A 27 19.49 33.03 14.06
C THR A 27 20.57 33.42 15.06
N GLU A 28 20.73 32.64 16.13
CA GLU A 28 21.88 32.77 17.00
C GLU A 28 23.10 32.18 16.29
N ALA A 29 24.03 33.07 15.94
CA ALA A 29 25.34 32.69 15.44
C ALA A 29 26.07 31.89 16.52
N PHE A 30 26.37 30.62 16.21
CA PHE A 30 27.30 29.81 16.97
C PHE A 30 28.68 30.50 16.97
N LYS A 31 28.99 31.18 18.06
CA LYS A 31 30.35 31.62 18.36
C LYS A 31 31.17 30.39 18.73
N ALA A 32 32.06 30.00 17.82
CA ALA A 32 33.19 29.15 18.16
C ALA A 32 34.10 29.91 19.11
N ALA A 33 34.27 29.43 20.34
CA ALA A 33 35.40 29.79 21.18
C ALA A 33 35.61 28.78 22.32
N ARG A 34 36.89 28.42 22.46
CA ARG A 34 37.61 27.94 23.65
C ARG A 34 37.65 26.44 23.91
N GLU A 35 38.76 25.89 23.41
CA GLU A 35 39.62 24.95 24.13
C GLU A 35 39.51 25.11 25.65
N THR A 36 39.20 24.00 26.32
CA THR A 36 39.26 23.87 27.78
C THR A 36 40.00 22.56 28.09
N PRO A 37 40.80 22.51 29.17
CA PRO A 37 41.90 21.56 29.34
C PRO A 37 41.46 20.10 29.54
N GLN A 38 42.29 19.18 29.05
CA GLN A 38 42.23 17.76 29.37
C GLN A 38 42.46 17.54 30.88
N ALA A 39 41.38 17.36 31.63
CA ALA A 39 41.44 16.70 32.92
C ALA A 39 41.29 15.19 32.68
N GLN A 40 42.37 14.44 32.89
CA GLN A 40 42.35 12.98 32.93
C GLN A 40 41.47 12.54 34.11
N VAL A 41 40.24 12.13 33.82
CA VAL A 41 39.42 11.36 34.75
C VAL A 41 39.75 9.89 34.52
N GLU A 42 40.63 9.36 35.37
CA GLU A 42 40.81 7.92 35.56
C GLU A 42 39.46 7.34 35.98
N ARG A 43 38.74 6.73 35.04
CA ARG A 43 37.55 5.94 35.35
C ARG A 43 38.02 4.55 35.79
N PRO A 44 37.60 4.05 36.96
CA PRO A 44 37.83 2.66 37.32
C PRO A 44 37.14 1.78 36.27
N VAL A 45 37.93 0.99 35.56
CA VAL A 45 37.46 -0.05 34.65
C VAL A 45 36.85 -1.14 35.52
N HIS A 46 35.54 -1.08 35.76
CA HIS A 46 34.80 -2.28 36.13
C HIS A 46 34.86 -3.22 34.93
N GLN A 47 35.82 -4.14 34.95
CA GLN A 47 35.78 -5.35 34.14
C GLN A 47 34.59 -6.17 34.66
N GLU A 48 33.41 -5.93 34.09
CA GLU A 48 32.37 -6.95 34.12
C GLU A 48 32.97 -8.19 33.45
N ILE A 49 33.19 -9.22 34.25
CA ILE A 49 33.48 -10.56 33.76
C ILE A 49 32.27 -10.94 32.92
N ILE A 50 32.41 -10.85 31.60
CA ILE A 50 31.41 -11.35 30.65
C ILE A 50 31.35 -12.85 30.91
N GLU A 51 30.32 -13.24 31.67
CA GLU A 51 29.98 -14.63 31.91
C GLU A 51 29.91 -15.32 30.56
N ASN A 52 30.72 -16.37 30.43
CA ASN A 52 31.01 -17.08 29.20
C ASN A 52 29.72 -17.81 28.75
N SER A 53 28.78 -17.06 28.18
CA SER A 53 27.52 -17.56 27.67
C SER A 53 27.86 -18.56 26.57
N GLN A 54 27.50 -19.82 26.80
CA GLN A 54 27.72 -20.92 25.87
C GLN A 54 27.33 -20.48 24.45
N PRO A 55 28.15 -20.77 23.43
CA PRO A 55 27.80 -20.43 22.06
C PRO A 55 26.53 -21.19 21.70
N VAL A 56 25.39 -20.49 21.72
CA VAL A 56 24.14 -20.99 21.15
C VAL A 56 24.48 -21.43 19.74
N ALA A 57 24.27 -22.71 19.42
CA ALA A 57 24.56 -23.26 18.10
C ALA A 57 23.72 -22.50 17.06
N VAL A 58 24.32 -21.47 16.47
CA VAL A 58 23.67 -20.65 15.48
C VAL A 58 23.62 -21.44 14.18
N ASP A 59 22.41 -21.82 13.76
CA ASP A 59 22.18 -22.40 12.44
C ASP A 59 22.60 -21.40 11.34
N LYS A 60 23.82 -21.58 10.84
CA LYS A 60 24.42 -20.75 9.78
C LYS A 60 23.57 -20.76 8.51
N GLY A 61 22.86 -21.86 8.23
CA GLY A 61 21.99 -21.99 7.07
C GLY A 61 20.78 -21.06 7.17
N ARG A 62 20.11 -21.05 8.33
CA ARG A 62 18.98 -20.14 8.60
C ARG A 62 19.39 -18.67 8.49
N ILE A 63 20.51 -18.28 9.11
CA ILE A 63 21.03 -16.91 9.01
C ILE A 63 21.32 -16.52 7.57
N GLN A 64 21.92 -17.41 6.78
CA GLN A 64 22.23 -17.11 5.38
C GLN A 64 20.96 -16.94 4.53
N GLN A 65 19.91 -17.72 4.80
CA GLN A 65 18.61 -17.56 4.14
C GLN A 65 17.95 -16.23 4.52
N GLU A 66 17.93 -15.88 5.80
CA GLU A 66 17.39 -14.60 6.28
C GLU A 66 18.14 -13.41 5.67
N ARG A 67 19.47 -13.48 5.57
CA ARG A 67 20.28 -12.44 4.91
C ARG A 67 19.97 -12.31 3.42
N LYS A 68 19.76 -13.43 2.72
CA LYS A 68 19.38 -13.43 1.29
C LYS A 68 18.00 -12.80 1.11
N ALA A 69 17.03 -13.18 1.93
CA ALA A 69 15.69 -12.58 1.89
C ALA A 69 15.74 -11.07 2.20
N TYR A 70 16.48 -10.66 3.23
CA TYR A 70 16.64 -9.24 3.57
C TYR A 70 17.30 -8.43 2.44
N THR A 71 18.38 -8.97 1.85
CA THR A 71 19.04 -8.34 0.69
C THR A 71 18.08 -8.23 -0.49
N ALA A 72 17.32 -9.27 -0.77
CA ALA A 72 16.33 -9.26 -1.84
C ALA A 72 15.27 -8.18 -1.59
N VAL A 73 14.76 -8.01 -0.37
CA VAL A 73 13.82 -6.93 -0.01
C VAL A 73 14.40 -5.55 -0.34
N ILE A 74 15.65 -5.27 0.06
CA ILE A 74 16.32 -4.00 -0.22
C ILE A 74 16.48 -3.77 -1.72
N LEU A 75 17.03 -4.76 -2.44
CA LEU A 75 17.39 -4.60 -3.84
C LEU A 75 16.17 -4.50 -4.77
N THR A 76 15.07 -5.13 -4.38
CA THR A 76 13.84 -5.14 -5.19
C THR A 76 12.90 -4.00 -4.81
N GLY A 77 13.07 -3.39 -3.63
CA GLY A 77 12.15 -2.38 -3.12
C GLY A 77 10.81 -2.97 -2.68
N LEU A 78 10.80 -4.25 -2.27
CA LEU A 78 9.64 -4.86 -1.63
C LEU A 78 9.22 -4.03 -0.42
N LYS A 79 7.91 -3.84 -0.27
CA LYS A 79 7.35 -3.17 0.90
C LYS A 79 6.74 -4.21 1.81
N GLU A 80 7.27 -4.32 3.02
CA GLU A 80 6.65 -5.16 4.06
C GLU A 80 5.29 -4.57 4.45
N ILE A 81 4.27 -5.42 4.46
CA ILE A 81 2.94 -5.08 4.98
C ILE A 81 2.97 -5.42 6.46
N GLU A 82 2.62 -4.47 7.31
CA GLU A 82 2.56 -4.73 8.74
C GLU A 82 1.46 -5.77 9.04
N THR A 83 1.88 -6.86 9.66
CA THR A 83 1.05 -8.03 9.88
C THR A 83 1.12 -8.51 11.32
N LYS A 84 0.02 -9.05 11.83
CA LYS A 84 -0.05 -9.72 13.13
C LYS A 84 -0.44 -11.17 12.95
N LYS A 85 0.36 -12.08 13.49
CA LYS A 85 0.00 -13.51 13.55
C LYS A 85 -1.12 -13.73 14.58
N VAL A 86 -2.20 -14.38 14.17
CA VAL A 86 -3.35 -14.75 15.01
C VAL A 86 -3.65 -16.23 14.75
N GLY A 87 -3.21 -17.10 15.65
CA GLY A 87 -3.28 -18.55 15.46
C GLY A 87 -2.49 -19.00 14.22
N THR A 88 -3.18 -19.64 13.28
CA THR A 88 -2.63 -20.11 11.99
C THR A 88 -2.73 -19.08 10.87
N ASN A 89 -3.24 -17.88 11.16
CA ASN A 89 -3.47 -16.84 10.16
C ASN A 89 -2.56 -15.63 10.39
N LEU A 90 -2.28 -14.94 9.30
CA LEU A 90 -1.65 -13.64 9.26
C LEU A 90 -2.74 -12.59 9.01
N LYS A 91 -2.86 -11.63 9.93
CA LYS A 91 -3.85 -10.55 9.87
C LYS A 91 -3.19 -9.24 9.47
N PHE A 92 -3.79 -8.52 8.54
CA PHE A 92 -3.41 -7.14 8.19
C PHE A 92 -4.62 -6.36 7.70
N ARG A 93 -4.45 -5.04 7.54
CA ARG A 93 -5.51 -4.15 7.10
C ARG A 93 -5.33 -3.74 5.64
N PHE A 94 -6.44 -3.57 4.97
CA PHE A 94 -6.49 -3.29 3.56
C PHE A 94 -7.54 -2.24 3.22
N ARG A 95 -7.22 -1.30 2.33
CA ARG A 95 -8.09 -0.16 2.01
C ARG A 95 -8.02 0.22 0.53
N PRO A 96 -9.09 0.08 -0.25
CA PRO A 96 -9.24 0.85 -1.48
C PRO A 96 -9.51 2.31 -1.12
N LYS A 97 -8.86 3.25 -1.81
CA LYS A 97 -8.96 4.67 -1.53
C LYS A 97 -8.91 5.49 -2.82
N SER A 98 -9.75 6.52 -2.92
CA SER A 98 -9.60 7.53 -3.97
C SER A 98 -8.52 8.56 -3.64
N GLU A 99 -7.71 8.94 -4.63
CA GLU A 99 -6.64 9.94 -4.47
C GLU A 99 -6.71 10.96 -5.63
N PRO A 100 -6.63 12.28 -5.35
CA PRO A 100 -6.74 13.26 -6.42
C PRO A 100 -5.50 13.25 -7.31
N ILE A 101 -5.72 13.40 -8.62
CA ILE A 101 -4.69 13.64 -9.64
C ILE A 101 -4.99 14.92 -10.41
N TYR A 102 -3.94 15.60 -10.85
CA TYR A 102 -4.07 16.90 -11.49
C TYR A 102 -4.71 16.79 -12.88
N CYS A 103 -5.81 17.52 -13.08
CA CYS A 103 -6.43 17.80 -14.39
C CYS A 103 -6.66 16.60 -15.33
N SER A 104 -6.93 15.42 -14.80
CA SER A 104 -7.20 14.23 -15.60
C SER A 104 -8.19 13.31 -14.89
N LEU A 105 -9.04 12.64 -15.66
CA LEU A 105 -9.91 11.59 -15.13
C LEU A 105 -9.05 10.38 -14.74
N GLY A 106 -9.33 9.83 -13.58
CA GLY A 106 -8.68 8.62 -13.08
C GLY A 106 -9.61 7.43 -12.99
N ASP A 107 -9.06 6.28 -12.58
CA ASP A 107 -9.82 5.02 -12.46
C ASP A 107 -11.11 5.18 -11.65
N PHE A 108 -11.07 5.94 -10.55
CA PHE A 108 -12.26 6.17 -9.73
C PHE A 108 -13.36 6.91 -10.48
N ASP A 109 -13.03 7.89 -11.33
CA ASP A 109 -14.02 8.64 -12.12
C ASP A 109 -14.66 7.75 -13.18
N TYR A 110 -13.86 6.91 -13.84
CA TYR A 110 -14.37 5.99 -14.85
C TYR A 110 -15.29 4.92 -14.25
N ILE A 111 -14.89 4.32 -13.12
CA ILE A 111 -15.76 3.39 -12.39
C ILE A 111 -17.04 4.10 -11.94
N LYS A 112 -16.93 5.32 -11.40
CA LYS A 112 -18.07 6.12 -10.96
C LYS A 112 -19.06 6.37 -12.11
N GLY A 113 -18.57 6.65 -13.32
CA GLY A 113 -19.39 6.82 -14.52
C GLY A 113 -19.99 5.53 -15.06
N SER A 114 -19.49 4.36 -14.63
CA SER A 114 -19.92 3.04 -15.10
C SER A 114 -20.96 2.38 -14.19
N VAL A 115 -21.22 2.93 -13.00
CA VAL A 115 -22.15 2.37 -12.01
C VAL A 115 -23.43 3.20 -11.91
N ASP A 116 -24.58 2.55 -11.82
CA ASP A 116 -25.88 3.24 -11.68
C ASP A 116 -26.09 3.83 -10.28
N SER A 117 -25.37 3.32 -9.28
CA SER A 117 -25.51 3.73 -7.89
C SER A 117 -24.19 3.62 -7.13
N LEU A 118 -23.86 4.66 -6.37
CA LEU A 118 -22.65 4.70 -5.55
C LEU A 118 -22.73 3.82 -4.31
N THR A 119 -23.93 3.39 -3.91
CA THR A 119 -24.15 2.60 -2.69
C THR A 119 -24.38 1.13 -2.96
N LYS A 120 -24.55 0.72 -4.22
CA LYS A 120 -24.72 -0.69 -4.58
C LYS A 120 -23.36 -1.39 -4.54
N ASP A 121 -23.28 -2.54 -3.89
CA ASP A 121 -22.04 -3.31 -3.78
C ASP A 121 -21.76 -4.13 -5.05
N VAL A 122 -21.54 -3.43 -6.16
CA VAL A 122 -21.27 -4.03 -7.47
C VAL A 122 -19.81 -4.41 -7.67
N MET A 123 -18.90 -3.93 -6.82
CA MET A 123 -17.49 -4.30 -6.89
C MET A 123 -17.17 -5.44 -5.92
N LEU A 124 -16.16 -6.20 -6.29
CA LEU A 124 -15.54 -7.21 -5.47
C LEU A 124 -14.07 -6.87 -5.29
N LEU A 125 -13.69 -6.76 -4.03
CA LEU A 125 -12.33 -6.65 -3.58
C LEU A 125 -11.88 -8.04 -3.14
N SER A 126 -10.90 -8.64 -3.82
CA SER A 126 -10.49 -10.01 -3.52
C SER A 126 -8.98 -10.15 -3.38
N ILE A 127 -8.57 -11.09 -2.53
CA ILE A 127 -7.20 -11.55 -2.39
C ILE A 127 -7.23 -13.04 -2.67
N GLU A 128 -6.72 -13.44 -3.84
CA GLU A 128 -6.85 -14.78 -4.39
C GLU A 128 -5.45 -15.40 -4.54
N PRO A 129 -5.24 -16.67 -4.13
CA PRO A 129 -3.99 -17.37 -4.42
C PRO A 129 -3.75 -17.39 -5.93
N LEU A 130 -2.53 -17.04 -6.37
CA LEU A 130 -2.18 -17.13 -7.78
C LEU A 130 -2.05 -18.58 -8.23
N ASN A 131 -1.62 -19.45 -7.31
CA ASN A 131 -1.45 -20.87 -7.52
C ASN A 131 -2.09 -21.67 -6.38
N GLY A 132 -2.62 -22.85 -6.70
CA GLY A 132 -3.17 -23.80 -5.73
C GLY A 132 -4.64 -23.53 -5.35
N ASP A 133 -4.97 -23.82 -4.09
CA ASP A 133 -6.35 -23.87 -3.61
C ASP A 133 -7.01 -22.48 -3.44
N LYS A 134 -7.96 -22.15 -4.33
CA LYS A 134 -8.77 -20.93 -4.31
C LYS A 134 -9.69 -20.78 -3.11
N SER A 135 -9.95 -21.84 -2.32
CA SER A 135 -10.77 -21.75 -1.10
C SER A 135 -10.19 -20.76 -0.09
N LYS A 136 -8.88 -20.51 -0.15
CA LYS A 136 -8.12 -19.58 0.70
C LYS A 136 -8.22 -18.11 0.27
N SER A 137 -9.14 -17.80 -0.64
CA SER A 137 -9.33 -16.42 -1.10
C SER A 137 -10.17 -15.62 -0.11
N VAL A 138 -9.77 -14.39 0.12
CA VAL A 138 -10.51 -13.42 0.95
C VAL A 138 -11.27 -12.48 0.02
N ARG A 139 -12.53 -12.18 0.35
CA ARG A 139 -13.44 -11.46 -0.55
C ARG A 139 -14.30 -10.47 0.23
N TYR A 140 -14.40 -9.25 -0.28
CA TYR A 140 -15.28 -8.22 0.24
C TYR A 140 -16.09 -7.62 -0.89
N ARG A 141 -17.39 -7.49 -0.67
CA ARG A 141 -18.27 -6.70 -1.51
C ARG A 141 -18.11 -5.23 -1.14
N VAL A 142 -17.91 -4.39 -2.15
CA VAL A 142 -17.55 -2.99 -1.97
C VAL A 142 -18.40 -2.13 -2.90
N SER A 143 -18.89 -1.00 -2.37
CA SER A 143 -19.55 0.04 -3.15
C SER A 143 -18.59 1.20 -3.46
N MET A 144 -18.94 2.06 -4.42
CA MET A 144 -18.14 3.26 -4.69
C MET A 144 -18.09 4.21 -3.49
N LYS A 145 -19.14 4.25 -2.67
CA LYS A 145 -19.17 4.98 -1.41
C LYS A 145 -18.14 4.44 -0.41
N ASP A 146 -17.99 3.13 -0.29
CA ASP A 146 -16.98 2.52 0.57
C ASP A 146 -15.56 2.93 0.15
N VAL A 147 -15.28 2.95 -1.16
CA VAL A 147 -14.00 3.41 -1.72
C VAL A 147 -13.77 4.90 -1.44
N ALA A 148 -14.76 5.74 -1.70
CA ALA A 148 -14.67 7.19 -1.47
C ALA A 148 -14.40 7.54 0.00
N ASN A 149 -14.99 6.77 0.91
CA ASN A 149 -14.79 6.93 2.36
C ASN A 149 -13.51 6.27 2.86
N GLY A 150 -12.76 5.55 2.02
CA GLY A 150 -11.57 4.82 2.42
C GLY A 150 -11.85 3.73 3.46
N LYS A 151 -12.94 2.97 3.26
CA LYS A 151 -13.30 1.84 4.14
C LYS A 151 -12.15 0.85 4.23
N THR A 152 -11.86 0.41 5.44
CA THR A 152 -10.77 -0.53 5.73
C THR A 152 -11.34 -1.91 6.03
N PHE A 153 -10.66 -2.93 5.54
CA PHE A 153 -11.02 -4.34 5.65
C PHE A 153 -9.92 -5.09 6.39
N ASP A 154 -10.34 -5.99 7.28
CA ASP A 154 -9.45 -6.86 8.05
C ASP A 154 -9.22 -8.17 7.29
N VAL A 155 -8.05 -8.32 6.68
CA VAL A 155 -7.66 -9.50 5.91
C VAL A 155 -7.07 -10.56 6.83
N GLN A 156 -7.41 -11.81 6.60
CA GLN A 156 -6.77 -12.97 7.23
C GLN A 156 -6.35 -13.98 6.18
N LEU A 157 -5.05 -14.23 6.06
CA LEU A 157 -4.49 -15.24 5.16
C LEU A 157 -3.83 -16.36 5.96
N PRO A 158 -3.89 -17.61 5.51
CA PRO A 158 -3.22 -18.71 6.20
C PRO A 158 -1.69 -18.53 6.15
N VAL A 159 -1.04 -18.82 7.27
CA VAL A 159 0.41 -18.95 7.35
C VAL A 159 0.82 -20.33 6.84
N GLU A 160 1.71 -20.38 5.86
CA GLU A 160 2.20 -21.63 5.28
C GLU A 160 3.70 -21.80 5.45
N LYS A 161 4.16 -23.06 5.40
CA LYS A 161 5.59 -23.39 5.52
C LYS A 161 6.40 -22.88 4.32
N LYS A 162 5.77 -22.83 3.15
CA LYS A 162 6.36 -22.28 1.92
C LYS A 162 5.71 -20.93 1.63
N ALA A 163 6.46 -20.07 0.95
CA ALA A 163 5.90 -18.84 0.43
C ALA A 163 4.69 -19.13 -0.45
N ARG A 164 3.72 -18.22 -0.40
CA ARG A 164 2.51 -18.28 -1.23
C ARG A 164 2.22 -16.92 -1.82
N ASP A 165 2.01 -16.92 -3.12
CA ASP A 165 1.73 -15.70 -3.87
C ASP A 165 0.22 -15.48 -4.01
N TYR A 166 -0.20 -14.24 -3.80
CA TYR A 166 -1.58 -13.82 -3.90
C TYR A 166 -1.71 -12.63 -4.84
N GLY A 167 -2.75 -12.65 -5.66
CA GLY A 167 -3.23 -11.50 -6.38
C GLY A 167 -4.24 -10.73 -5.54
N VAL A 168 -4.03 -9.43 -5.44
CA VAL A 168 -4.96 -8.48 -4.83
C VAL A 168 -5.68 -7.77 -5.97
N TYR A 169 -6.97 -8.01 -6.08
CA TYR A 169 -7.80 -7.56 -7.17
C TYR A 169 -8.90 -6.61 -6.70
N LEU A 170 -9.25 -5.66 -7.54
CA LEU A 170 -10.56 -5.02 -7.54
C LEU A 170 -11.19 -5.31 -8.90
N CYS A 171 -12.41 -5.82 -8.89
CA CYS A 171 -13.18 -6.06 -10.11
C CYS A 171 -14.62 -5.58 -9.95
N MET A 172 -15.25 -5.27 -11.07
CA MET A 172 -16.70 -5.20 -11.14
C MET A 172 -17.24 -6.62 -11.18
N ASP A 173 -18.21 -6.93 -10.32
CA ASP A 173 -18.78 -8.27 -10.17
C ASP A 173 -20.31 -8.25 -10.12
N TYR A 174 -20.93 -7.68 -11.17
CA TYR A 174 -22.39 -7.59 -11.33
C TYR A 174 -23.06 -8.97 -11.36
N MET A 175 -22.39 -9.94 -11.98
CA MET A 175 -22.87 -11.32 -12.09
C MET A 175 -22.70 -12.12 -10.79
N LYS A 176 -22.09 -11.52 -9.78
CA LYS A 176 -21.83 -12.12 -8.47
C LYS A 176 -21.05 -13.44 -8.52
N THR A 177 -20.07 -13.54 -9.41
CA THR A 177 -19.23 -14.75 -9.51
C THR A 177 -18.32 -14.95 -8.31
N ASN A 178 -18.10 -13.89 -7.51
CA ASN A 178 -17.19 -13.89 -6.36
C ASN A 178 -15.74 -14.26 -6.75
N GLU A 179 -15.31 -13.99 -7.98
CA GLU A 179 -13.93 -14.19 -8.42
C GLU A 179 -13.51 -13.05 -9.34
N CYS A 180 -12.34 -12.48 -9.11
CA CYS A 180 -11.75 -11.47 -9.98
C CYS A 180 -10.68 -12.05 -10.91
N ALA A 181 -9.88 -13.03 -10.47
CA ALA A 181 -8.75 -13.52 -11.25
C ALA A 181 -9.15 -14.15 -12.60
N SER A 182 -10.36 -14.70 -12.70
CA SER A 182 -10.91 -15.30 -13.91
C SER A 182 -11.61 -14.29 -14.84
N LYS A 183 -11.85 -13.05 -14.38
CA LYS A 183 -12.50 -12.03 -15.19
C LYS A 183 -11.52 -11.46 -16.21
N LYS A 184 -12.06 -11.06 -17.37
CA LYS A 184 -11.28 -10.29 -18.35
C LYS A 184 -10.84 -8.99 -17.73
N ILE A 185 -9.63 -8.56 -18.06
CA ILE A 185 -9.10 -7.26 -17.68
C ILE A 185 -9.81 -6.17 -18.49
N LEU A 186 -10.18 -5.07 -17.84
CA LEU A 186 -10.58 -3.85 -18.52
C LEU A 186 -9.32 -3.01 -18.75
N GLY A 187 -8.85 -2.98 -19.99
CA GLY A 187 -7.67 -2.21 -20.33
C GLY A 187 -7.94 -0.70 -20.28
N ALA A 188 -6.90 0.10 -20.02
CA ALA A 188 -7.03 1.56 -19.92
C ALA A 188 -7.70 2.22 -21.15
N LYS A 189 -7.51 1.65 -22.35
CA LYS A 189 -8.12 2.15 -23.60
C LYS A 189 -9.60 1.78 -23.75
N GLU A 190 -10.07 0.78 -23.00
CA GLU A 190 -11.40 0.22 -23.15
C GLU A 190 -12.44 0.96 -22.32
N TRP A 191 -12.04 1.79 -21.35
CA TRP A 191 -12.95 2.62 -20.54
C TRP A 191 -13.91 3.47 -21.38
N ASN A 192 -13.47 3.96 -22.53
CA ASN A 192 -14.29 4.79 -23.42
C ASN A 192 -15.26 3.98 -24.30
N THR A 193 -15.07 2.66 -24.43
CA THR A 193 -15.79 1.81 -25.38
C THR A 193 -16.57 0.66 -24.75
N ALA A 194 -16.25 0.28 -23.51
CA ALA A 194 -16.70 -0.95 -22.87
C ALA A 194 -18.08 -0.86 -22.19
N ILE A 195 -18.71 0.31 -22.13
CA ILE A 195 -19.97 0.49 -21.41
C ILE A 195 -21.15 0.35 -22.38
N ARG A 196 -21.56 -0.89 -22.63
CA ARG A 196 -22.80 -1.19 -23.38
C ARG A 196 -23.80 -2.05 -22.61
N SER A 197 -23.34 -2.83 -21.61
CA SER A 197 -24.18 -3.66 -20.75
C SER A 197 -23.49 -4.05 -19.43
N GLU A 198 -24.24 -4.45 -18.40
CA GLU A 198 -23.68 -4.94 -17.12
C GLU A 198 -22.72 -6.13 -17.29
N LYS A 199 -22.96 -7.00 -18.27
CA LYS A 199 -22.07 -8.15 -18.58
C LYS A 199 -20.73 -7.71 -19.16
N ASP A 200 -20.72 -6.59 -19.89
CA ASP A 200 -19.48 -6.02 -20.42
C ASP A 200 -18.66 -5.36 -19.31
N LEU A 201 -19.33 -4.93 -18.23
CA LEU A 201 -18.69 -4.36 -17.05
C LEU A 201 -18.06 -5.40 -16.14
N ASP A 202 -18.45 -6.69 -16.21
CA ASP A 202 -17.90 -7.78 -15.38
C ASP A 202 -16.41 -8.06 -15.70
N ARG A 203 -15.53 -7.23 -15.12
CA ARG A 203 -14.12 -7.10 -15.49
C ARG A 203 -13.25 -6.80 -14.27
N SER A 204 -12.01 -7.26 -14.33
CA SER A 204 -10.95 -6.85 -13.41
C SER A 204 -10.43 -5.48 -13.82
N ILE A 205 -10.36 -4.58 -12.84
CA ILE A 205 -10.02 -3.16 -13.05
C ILE A 205 -8.80 -2.73 -12.25
N TYR A 206 -8.31 -3.58 -11.34
CA TYR A 206 -7.10 -3.35 -10.58
C TYR A 206 -6.41 -4.68 -10.27
N TYR A 207 -5.09 -4.68 -10.25
CA TYR A 207 -4.29 -5.82 -9.83
C TYR A 207 -3.00 -5.40 -9.14
N GLN A 208 -2.65 -6.13 -8.10
CA GLN A 208 -1.38 -6.06 -7.40
C GLN A 208 -0.99 -7.46 -6.93
N MET A 209 0.30 -7.75 -6.80
CA MET A 209 0.78 -9.00 -6.21
C MET A 209 1.31 -8.77 -4.80
N ILE A 210 0.96 -9.66 -3.88
CA ILE A 210 1.59 -9.80 -2.58
C ILE A 210 2.11 -11.23 -2.43
N THR A 211 3.13 -11.42 -1.61
CA THR A 211 3.60 -12.76 -1.23
C THR A 211 3.60 -12.88 0.29
N VAL A 212 3.08 -14.00 0.78
CA VAL A 212 3.08 -14.35 2.20
C VAL A 212 4.14 -15.41 2.41
N ALA A 213 5.15 -15.10 3.22
CA ALA A 213 6.24 -16.01 3.52
C ALA A 213 6.51 -16.01 5.02
N ALA A 214 6.49 -17.19 5.65
CA ALA A 214 6.56 -17.35 7.09
C ALA A 214 5.50 -16.50 7.82
N ASP A 215 5.92 -15.51 8.61
CA ASP A 215 5.08 -14.64 9.41
C ASP A 215 4.97 -13.21 8.85
N LYS A 216 5.31 -13.02 7.57
CA LYS A 216 5.34 -11.72 6.91
C LYS A 216 4.59 -11.74 5.59
N ALA A 217 4.08 -10.58 5.21
CA ALA A 217 3.56 -10.33 3.87
C ALA A 217 4.34 -9.20 3.21
N TYR A 218 4.64 -9.36 1.93
CA TYR A 218 5.35 -8.36 1.14
C TYR A 218 4.54 -7.97 -0.08
N LEU A 219 4.45 -6.66 -0.31
CA LEU A 219 3.91 -6.07 -1.52
C LEU A 219 4.99 -6.08 -2.61
N ILE A 220 4.74 -6.83 -3.68
CA ILE A 220 5.64 -6.90 -4.83
C ILE A 220 5.50 -5.61 -5.66
N PRO A 221 6.59 -4.92 -6.02
CA PRO A 221 6.49 -3.67 -6.77
C PRO A 221 5.92 -3.86 -8.18
N SER A 222 4.86 -3.10 -8.49
CA SER A 222 4.11 -3.17 -9.75
C SER A 222 4.37 -1.99 -10.69
N LYS A 223 5.63 -1.61 -10.87
CA LYS A 223 6.00 -0.59 -11.85
C LYS A 223 6.05 -1.20 -13.26
N LYS A 224 6.03 -0.37 -14.31
CA LYS A 224 6.36 -0.84 -15.65
C LYS A 224 7.82 -1.29 -15.66
N TRP A 225 8.04 -2.56 -15.96
CA TRP A 225 9.35 -3.18 -16.03
C TRP A 225 9.62 -3.59 -17.48
N ASP A 226 10.81 -3.31 -17.99
CA ASP A 226 11.26 -3.91 -19.24
C ASP A 226 11.57 -5.42 -19.04
N GLY A 227 11.68 -6.16 -20.14
CA GLY A 227 11.91 -7.61 -20.08
C GLY A 227 13.19 -8.02 -19.32
N LYS A 228 14.28 -7.27 -19.45
CA LYS A 228 15.55 -7.57 -18.75
C LYS A 228 15.42 -7.32 -17.25
N SER A 229 14.78 -6.21 -16.88
CA SER A 229 14.48 -5.87 -15.50
C SER A 229 13.55 -6.91 -14.86
N MET A 230 12.66 -7.54 -15.63
CA MET A 230 11.81 -8.63 -15.13
C MET A 230 12.56 -9.91 -14.82
N GLU A 231 13.45 -10.35 -15.69
CA GLU A 231 14.27 -11.52 -15.40
C GLU A 231 15.18 -11.29 -14.18
N LYS A 232 15.72 -10.07 -14.05
CA LYS A 232 16.46 -9.68 -12.84
C LYS A 232 15.58 -9.73 -11.59
N LEU A 233 14.34 -9.22 -11.66
CA LEU A 233 13.41 -9.26 -10.54
C LEU A 233 13.07 -10.71 -10.15
N LYS A 234 12.78 -11.60 -11.12
CA LYS A 234 12.53 -13.03 -10.87
C LYS A 234 13.67 -13.67 -10.09
N HIS A 235 14.91 -13.46 -10.54
CA HIS A 235 16.08 -14.00 -9.85
C HIS A 235 16.25 -13.45 -8.43
N LEU A 236 16.02 -12.16 -8.22
CA LEU A 236 16.12 -11.54 -6.89
C LEU A 236 15.00 -12.02 -5.96
N LEU A 237 13.80 -12.26 -6.49
CA LEU A 237 12.63 -12.65 -5.72
C LEU A 237 12.50 -14.16 -5.49
N ALA A 238 13.22 -15.00 -6.25
CA ALA A 238 13.17 -16.46 -6.14
C ALA A 238 13.24 -17.03 -4.69
N PRO A 239 13.97 -16.43 -3.73
CA PRO A 239 13.96 -16.92 -2.34
C PRO A 239 12.69 -16.58 -1.54
N ILE A 240 11.87 -15.63 -2.02
CA ILE A 240 10.75 -15.04 -1.27
C ILE A 240 9.40 -15.42 -1.89
N ILE A 241 9.32 -15.53 -3.22
CA ILE A 241 8.07 -15.86 -3.92
C ILE A 241 7.85 -17.36 -4.00
N GLN A 242 6.60 -17.75 -4.28
CA GLN A 242 6.26 -19.15 -4.48
C GLN A 242 6.77 -19.68 -5.81
N ASP A 243 6.55 -18.93 -6.90
CA ASP A 243 6.83 -19.36 -8.26
C ASP A 243 7.21 -18.17 -9.16
N SER A 244 8.12 -18.39 -10.11
CA SER A 244 8.44 -17.41 -11.16
C SER A 244 7.24 -17.09 -12.06
N ASP A 245 6.32 -18.04 -12.25
CA ASP A 245 5.11 -17.85 -13.06
C ASP A 245 4.20 -16.75 -12.48
N SER A 246 4.22 -16.57 -11.15
CA SER A 246 3.54 -15.45 -10.49
C SER A 246 4.04 -14.09 -10.97
N ILE A 247 5.35 -13.97 -11.27
CA ILE A 247 5.95 -12.73 -11.77
C ILE A 247 5.59 -12.48 -13.24
N ASP A 248 5.45 -13.53 -14.04
CA ASP A 248 4.96 -13.41 -15.42
C ASP A 248 3.50 -12.96 -15.46
N LEU A 249 2.67 -13.49 -14.58
CA LEU A 249 1.30 -13.01 -14.41
C LEU A 249 1.26 -11.56 -13.93
N LEU A 250 2.15 -11.18 -13.00
CA LEU A 250 2.29 -9.80 -12.54
C LEU A 250 2.62 -8.86 -13.70
N LYS A 251 3.62 -9.20 -14.51
CA LYS A 251 4.01 -8.44 -15.70
C LYS A 251 2.83 -8.26 -16.65
N LYS A 252 2.17 -9.36 -17.02
CA LYS A 252 1.01 -9.36 -17.92
C LYS A 252 -0.10 -8.42 -17.43
N ASN A 253 -0.45 -8.50 -16.14
CA ASN A 253 -1.54 -7.71 -15.58
C ASN A 253 -1.18 -6.22 -15.49
N ILE A 254 0.07 -5.87 -15.12
CA ILE A 254 0.52 -4.47 -15.07
C ILE A 254 0.50 -3.84 -16.46
N GLU A 255 0.94 -4.57 -17.48
CA GLU A 255 0.98 -4.07 -18.87
C GLU A 255 -0.42 -3.75 -19.40
N GLN A 256 -1.42 -4.58 -19.05
CA GLN A 256 -2.80 -4.43 -19.51
C GLN A 256 -3.61 -3.41 -18.69
N LEU A 257 -3.59 -3.49 -17.36
CA LEU A 257 -4.40 -2.64 -16.48
C LEU A 257 -3.82 -1.23 -16.34
N GLN A 258 -2.48 -1.12 -16.27
CA GLN A 258 -1.78 0.15 -15.99
C GLN A 258 -2.22 0.84 -14.69
N SER A 259 -2.76 0.08 -13.73
CA SER A 259 -3.18 0.58 -12.41
C SER A 259 -2.06 1.32 -11.70
N VAL A 260 -2.41 2.33 -10.91
CA VAL A 260 -1.46 2.95 -9.98
C VAL A 260 -0.98 1.90 -8.95
N PRO A 261 0.34 1.75 -8.73
CA PRO A 261 0.85 0.79 -7.77
C PRO A 261 0.29 1.00 -6.36
N GLY A 262 -0.05 -0.10 -5.70
CA GLY A 262 -0.44 -0.06 -4.30
C GLY A 262 0.71 0.44 -3.41
N ARG A 263 0.38 0.88 -2.20
CA ARG A 263 1.39 1.26 -1.20
C ARG A 263 1.02 0.77 0.18
N VAL A 264 2.01 0.66 1.05
CA VAL A 264 1.80 0.45 2.49
C VAL A 264 1.94 1.80 3.16
N SER A 265 0.93 2.21 3.93
CA SER A 265 0.88 3.48 4.64
C SER A 265 0.16 3.31 5.96
N LYS A 266 0.79 3.70 7.08
CA LYS A 266 0.23 3.58 8.44
C LYS A 266 -0.38 2.20 8.69
N ASP A 267 0.37 1.16 8.33
CA ASP A 267 0.04 -0.23 8.67
C ASP A 267 -1.22 -0.74 7.93
N VAL A 268 -1.50 -0.12 6.78
CA VAL A 268 -2.59 -0.48 5.87
C VAL A 268 -2.03 -0.62 4.46
N LEU A 269 -2.37 -1.73 3.79
CA LEU A 269 -2.18 -1.85 2.35
C LEU A 269 -3.25 -1.01 1.63
N GLU A 270 -2.83 -0.03 0.84
CA GLU A 270 -3.71 0.87 0.11
C GLU A 270 -3.73 0.51 -1.38
N LEU A 271 -4.93 0.34 -1.95
CA LEU A 271 -5.14 0.42 -3.40
C LEU A 271 -5.57 1.83 -3.75
N LEU A 272 -4.83 2.46 -4.65
CA LEU A 272 -5.07 3.84 -5.03
C LEU A 272 -5.89 3.87 -6.31
N LEU A 273 -7.05 4.52 -6.26
CA LEU A 273 -7.91 4.76 -7.41
C LEU A 273 -7.92 6.27 -7.69
N PRO A 274 -7.16 6.74 -8.69
CA PRO A 274 -7.07 8.17 -8.97
C PRO A 274 -8.43 8.79 -9.35
N HIS A 275 -8.64 10.06 -9.00
CA HIS A 275 -9.76 10.87 -9.48
C HIS A 275 -9.31 12.29 -9.84
N LYS A 276 -10.04 12.99 -10.71
CA LYS A 276 -9.77 14.37 -11.08
C LYS A 276 -9.90 15.28 -9.84
N ASP A 277 -8.86 16.08 -9.57
CA ASP A 277 -8.92 17.14 -8.56
C ASP A 277 -10.07 18.14 -8.89
N PRO A 278 -11.00 18.42 -7.95
CA PRO A 278 -12.07 19.39 -8.16
C PRO A 278 -11.62 20.83 -8.43
N ASN A 279 -10.38 21.19 -8.10
CA ASN A 279 -9.82 22.53 -8.32
C ASN A 279 -9.14 22.68 -9.69
N CYS A 280 -9.24 21.66 -10.53
CA CYS A 280 -9.01 21.77 -11.96
C CYS A 280 -10.36 21.88 -12.71
#